data_AF-A0A7S4PK16-F1
#
_entry.id   AF-A0A7S4PK16-F1
#
_cell.length_a   1.000
_cell.length_b   1.000
_cell.length_c   1.000
_cell.angle_alpha   90.00
_cell.angle_beta   90.00
_cell.angle_gamma   90.00
#
_symmetry.space_group_name_H-M   'P 1'
#
loop_
_entity.id
_entity.type
_entity.pdbx_description
1 polymer ?
#
loop_
_entity_poly.entity_id
_entity_poly.type
_entity_poly.pdbx_seq_one_letter_code
_entity_poly.pdbx_strand_id
1 'polypeptide(L)'
;FLHPYLTYYNQTQAISGDHYPYYNLARLIIRLLSRETYKPSSPTAPLSLNFVENLLGYFELNPAMPILFPKGVKMMVGMFELMWGTKQGDELREWCIESGYPLVWAYNPTMSFFRCGASGDYPGCDIPNNLTVDRDSANVRILDPIVLEKVPPGFNITISRKDQEVFEKWWETWDVEGQSKERIEREWDGLYEFFFPSMAIEPLYYGACSASNCVGVFVSNGVCVCPKP
;
A
#
# COMPACT_ATOMS: atom_id res chain seq x y z
N PHE A 1 13.57 20.47 -0.62
CA PHE A 1 12.82 19.36 -0.02
C PHE A 1 13.43 17.98 -0.28
N LEU A 2 14.05 17.69 -1.44
CA LEU A 2 14.68 16.37 -1.73
C LEU A 2 15.99 16.06 -0.98
N HIS A 3 16.79 17.06 -0.62
CA HIS A 3 18.14 16.82 -0.07
C HIS A 3 18.16 16.05 1.27
N PRO A 4 17.30 16.37 2.25
CA PRO A 4 17.16 15.55 3.47
C PRO A 4 16.75 14.10 3.15
N TYR A 5 15.92 13.91 2.12
CA TYR A 5 15.44 12.59 1.70
C TYR A 5 16.57 11.72 1.12
N LEU A 6 17.37 12.27 0.20
CA LEU A 6 18.51 11.56 -0.37
C LEU A 6 19.58 11.23 0.68
N THR A 7 19.72 12.10 1.69
CA THR A 7 20.64 11.86 2.81
C THR A 7 20.17 10.68 3.67
N TYR A 8 18.88 10.64 4.02
CA TYR A 8 18.30 9.52 4.76
C TYR A 8 18.33 8.21 3.94
N TYR A 9 18.05 8.28 2.63
CA TYR A 9 18.10 7.13 1.70
C TYR A 9 19.47 6.46 1.68
N ASN A 10 20.54 7.26 1.57
CA ASN A 10 21.91 6.74 1.58
C ASN A 10 22.32 6.19 2.95
N GLN A 11 21.73 6.69 4.03
CA GLN A 11 22.02 6.21 5.39
C GLN A 11 21.35 4.88 5.71
N THR A 12 20.17 4.59 5.17
CA THR A 12 19.46 3.33 5.46
C THR A 12 20.06 2.12 4.75
N GLN A 13 20.76 2.29 3.63
CA GLN A 13 21.43 1.18 2.93
C GLN A 13 22.41 0.42 3.81
N ALA A 14 23.20 1.15 4.60
CA ALA A 14 24.16 0.54 5.53
C ALA A 14 23.49 -0.22 6.68
N ILE A 15 22.24 0.14 7.03
CA ILE A 15 21.48 -0.46 8.12
C ILE A 15 20.73 -1.71 7.64
N SER A 16 20.15 -1.65 6.44
CA SER A 16 19.34 -2.73 5.87
C SER A 16 20.15 -3.85 5.22
N GLY A 17 21.41 -3.60 4.85
CA GLY A 17 22.29 -4.60 4.23
C GLY A 17 21.68 -5.23 2.98
N ASP A 18 21.77 -6.55 2.85
CA ASP A 18 21.22 -7.31 1.72
C ASP A 18 19.68 -7.25 1.64
N HIS A 19 19.02 -6.87 2.74
CA HIS A 19 17.59 -6.64 2.74
C HIS A 19 17.20 -5.27 2.20
N TYR A 20 18.14 -4.41 1.78
CA TYR A 20 17.83 -3.07 1.30
C TYR A 20 16.77 -3.00 0.18
N PRO A 21 16.75 -3.91 -0.81
CA PRO A 21 15.66 -3.96 -1.80
C PRO A 21 14.30 -4.24 -1.15
N TYR A 22 14.23 -5.23 -0.25
CA TYR A 22 13.01 -5.59 0.49
C TYR A 22 12.61 -4.51 1.51
N TYR A 23 13.57 -3.82 2.11
CA TYR A 23 13.38 -2.71 3.04
C TYR A 23 12.78 -1.50 2.32
N ASN A 24 13.28 -1.13 1.14
CA ASN A 24 12.66 -0.08 0.33
C ASN A 24 11.27 -0.49 -0.16
N LEU A 25 11.06 -1.78 -0.43
CA LEU A 25 9.74 -2.32 -0.75
C LEU A 25 8.78 -2.28 0.46
N ALA A 26 9.30 -2.42 1.67
CA ALA A 26 8.56 -2.42 2.93
C ALA A 26 8.22 -1.05 3.51
N ARG A 27 8.87 0.03 3.05
CA ARG A 27 8.72 1.40 3.60
C ARG A 27 7.38 2.10 3.31
N LEU A 28 6.41 1.41 2.73
CA LEU A 28 5.16 2.01 2.26
C LEU A 28 4.10 2.16 3.35
N ILE A 29 4.35 2.89 4.46
CA ILE A 29 3.40 3.15 5.57
C ILE A 29 3.84 4.43 6.33
N ILE A 30 3.06 5.43 6.75
CA ILE A 30 1.63 5.83 6.81
C ILE A 30 1.64 7.38 6.78
N ARG A 31 0.59 8.04 6.27
CA ARG A 31 0.32 9.48 6.51
C ARG A 31 -0.89 9.65 7.42
N LEU A 32 -0.81 10.63 8.32
CA LEU A 32 -1.91 11.14 9.14
C LEU A 32 -2.90 11.93 8.24
N LEU A 33 -3.97 11.28 7.78
CA LEU A 33 -5.13 11.96 7.18
C LEU A 33 -6.32 11.82 8.12
N SER A 34 -7.09 12.88 8.35
CA SER A 34 -8.27 12.77 9.22
C SER A 34 -9.37 11.93 8.54
N ARG A 35 -10.25 11.28 9.32
CA ARG A 35 -11.42 10.57 8.76
C ARG A 35 -12.28 11.43 7.83
N GLU A 36 -12.30 12.75 8.04
CA GLU A 36 -13.02 13.70 7.17
C GLU A 36 -12.45 13.76 5.75
N THR A 37 -11.17 13.42 5.58
CA THR A 37 -10.52 13.29 4.28
C THR A 37 -11.06 12.09 3.48
N TYR A 38 -11.58 11.08 4.19
CA TYR A 38 -12.19 9.87 3.65
C TYR A 38 -13.71 9.91 3.59
N LYS A 39 -14.34 10.99 4.07
CA LYS A 39 -15.77 11.21 3.92
C LYS A 39 -16.01 11.90 2.59
N PRO A 40 -16.56 11.18 1.59
CA PRO A 40 -17.03 11.83 0.39
C PRO A 40 -18.06 12.88 0.78
N SER A 41 -18.05 14.07 0.16
CA SER A 41 -19.14 15.04 0.32
C SER A 41 -20.49 14.52 -0.24
N SER A 42 -20.45 13.40 -0.98
CA SER A 42 -21.58 12.60 -1.53
C SER A 42 -21.10 11.16 -1.74
N PRO A 43 -21.93 10.10 -1.68
CA PRO A 43 -21.53 8.71 -1.97
C PRO A 43 -20.83 8.48 -3.32
N THR A 44 -20.96 9.43 -4.25
CA THR A 44 -20.31 9.45 -5.57
C THR A 44 -19.19 10.49 -5.68
N ALA A 45 -18.92 11.24 -4.61
CA ALA A 45 -17.92 12.28 -4.62
C ALA A 45 -16.51 11.69 -4.48
N PRO A 46 -15.56 12.19 -5.28
CA PRO A 46 -14.15 11.84 -5.19
C PRO A 46 -13.55 12.15 -3.80
N LEU A 47 -12.58 11.34 -3.35
CA LEU A 47 -11.76 11.60 -2.16
C LEU A 47 -10.84 12.80 -2.42
N SER A 48 -10.90 13.81 -1.55
CA SER A 48 -10.24 15.10 -1.82
C SER A 48 -8.77 15.15 -1.36
N LEU A 49 -7.91 14.33 -1.98
CA LEU A 49 -6.44 14.40 -1.77
C LEU A 49 -5.74 15.18 -2.87
N ASN A 50 -4.67 15.93 -2.58
CA ASN A 50 -3.79 16.51 -3.60
C ASN A 50 -2.70 15.52 -4.06
N PHE A 51 -1.99 15.79 -5.15
CA PHE A 51 -0.92 14.89 -5.65
C PHE A 51 0.25 14.76 -4.70
N VAL A 52 0.54 15.76 -3.88
CA VAL A 52 1.55 15.57 -2.85
C VAL A 52 1.07 14.47 -1.89
N GLU A 53 -0.23 14.41 -1.58
CA GLU A 53 -0.83 13.32 -0.80
C GLU A 53 -0.94 11.99 -1.56
N ASN A 54 -1.04 12.03 -2.88
CA ASN A 54 -1.22 10.85 -3.74
C ASN A 54 0.12 10.22 -4.16
N LEU A 55 1.05 11.05 -4.65
CA LEU A 55 2.39 10.68 -5.09
C LEU A 55 3.38 10.55 -3.93
N LEU A 56 3.28 11.40 -2.90
CA LEU A 56 3.99 11.22 -1.62
C LEU A 56 3.16 10.41 -0.61
N GLY A 57 2.00 9.87 -0.99
CA GLY A 57 1.21 8.95 -0.14
C GLY A 57 1.96 7.67 0.24
N TYR A 58 3.04 7.41 -0.49
CA TYR A 58 4.02 6.36 -0.27
C TYR A 58 5.35 6.88 0.29
N PHE A 59 5.58 8.19 0.28
CA PHE A 59 6.75 8.80 0.91
C PHE A 59 6.41 9.08 2.37
N GLU A 60 7.10 8.32 3.23
CA GLU A 60 7.28 8.62 4.64
C GLU A 60 7.42 10.14 4.84
N LEU A 61 6.53 10.73 5.64
CA LEU A 61 6.95 11.87 6.46
C LEU A 61 8.25 11.44 7.12
N ASN A 62 9.34 12.21 6.97
CA ASN A 62 10.58 12.02 7.72
C ASN A 62 10.17 11.66 9.14
N PRO A 63 10.33 10.40 9.56
CA PRO A 63 9.72 9.97 10.79
C PRO A 63 10.41 10.80 11.86
N ALA A 64 9.63 11.55 12.64
CA ALA A 64 10.18 12.42 13.69
C ALA A 64 10.94 11.62 14.77
N MET A 65 10.88 10.28 14.68
CA MET A 65 11.53 9.30 15.53
C MET A 65 12.05 8.14 14.66
N PRO A 66 13.10 7.42 15.09
CA PRO A 66 13.57 6.23 14.40
C PRO A 66 12.47 5.16 14.26
N ILE A 67 12.38 4.53 13.07
CA ILE A 67 11.54 3.34 12.87
C ILE A 67 12.28 2.15 13.49
N LEU A 68 11.70 1.55 14.51
CA LEU A 68 12.24 0.35 15.15
C LEU A 68 11.97 -0.89 14.31
N PHE A 69 12.75 -1.13 13.26
CA PHE A 69 12.63 -2.36 12.47
C PHE A 69 13.04 -3.60 13.30
N PRO A 70 12.35 -4.76 13.18
CA PRO A 70 11.12 -5.00 12.41
C PRO A 70 9.82 -4.49 13.07
N LYS A 71 9.84 -4.25 14.39
CA LYS A 71 8.64 -3.99 15.22
C LYS A 71 7.79 -2.79 14.82
N GLY A 72 8.36 -1.83 14.09
CA GLY A 72 7.69 -0.63 13.60
C GLY A 72 6.82 -0.86 12.36
N VAL A 73 6.99 -1.99 11.67
CA VAL A 73 6.20 -2.34 10.49
C VAL A 73 4.83 -2.85 10.92
N LYS A 74 3.77 -2.29 10.35
CA LYS A 74 2.38 -2.66 10.66
C LYS A 74 1.73 -3.52 9.57
N MET A 75 2.06 -3.25 8.32
CA MET A 75 1.60 -4.01 7.17
C MET A 75 2.66 -3.90 6.07
N MET A 76 2.38 -4.52 4.94
CA MET A 76 3.17 -4.43 3.72
C MET A 76 2.26 -3.99 2.60
N VAL A 77 2.74 -3.12 1.72
CA VAL A 77 1.94 -2.63 0.59
C VAL A 77 2.58 -3.09 -0.71
N GLY A 78 1.89 -3.97 -1.43
CA GLY A 78 2.23 -4.35 -2.79
C GLY A 78 1.68 -3.34 -3.79
N MET A 79 2.53 -2.91 -4.73
CA MET A 79 2.12 -2.06 -5.85
C MET A 79 1.41 -2.91 -6.89
N PHE A 80 0.10 -2.74 -7.01
CA PHE A 80 -0.76 -3.52 -7.89
C PHE A 80 -0.25 -3.47 -9.34
N GLU A 81 0.02 -2.28 -9.86
CA GLU A 81 0.46 -2.04 -11.24
C GLU A 81 1.84 -2.59 -11.59
N LEU A 82 2.63 -3.03 -10.60
CA LEU A 82 3.97 -3.58 -10.80
C LEU A 82 4.09 -5.06 -10.45
N MET A 83 3.27 -5.56 -9.53
CA MET A 83 3.52 -6.85 -8.88
C MET A 83 2.36 -7.83 -8.96
N TRP A 84 1.15 -7.38 -9.30
CA TRP A 84 -0.02 -8.26 -9.26
C TRP A 84 0.06 -9.39 -10.28
N GLY A 85 -0.08 -10.64 -9.83
CA GLY A 85 0.02 -11.84 -10.67
C GLY A 85 1.43 -12.16 -11.18
N THR A 86 2.45 -11.37 -10.79
CA THR A 86 3.85 -11.57 -11.19
C THR A 86 4.61 -12.47 -10.22
N LYS A 87 5.78 -12.99 -10.65
CA LYS A 87 6.71 -13.70 -9.76
C LYS A 87 7.15 -12.87 -8.56
N GLN A 88 7.40 -11.57 -8.75
CA GLN A 88 7.78 -10.65 -7.67
C GLN A 88 6.65 -10.46 -6.66
N GLY A 89 5.40 -10.51 -7.12
CA GLY A 89 4.21 -10.52 -6.27
C GLY A 89 4.14 -11.77 -5.39
N ASP A 90 4.44 -12.95 -5.95
CA ASP A 90 4.52 -14.20 -5.19
C ASP A 90 5.66 -14.15 -4.15
N GLU A 91 6.85 -13.71 -4.54
CA GLU A 91 7.99 -13.53 -3.62
C GLU A 91 7.65 -12.56 -2.46
N LEU A 92 6.92 -11.47 -2.75
CA LEU A 92 6.45 -10.54 -1.72
C LEU A 92 5.46 -11.21 -0.75
N ARG A 93 4.52 -12.01 -1.26
CA ARG A 93 3.56 -12.75 -0.43
C ARG A 93 4.26 -13.72 0.51
N GLU A 94 5.17 -14.53 -0.03
CA GLU A 94 5.96 -15.49 0.75
C GLU A 94 6.72 -14.78 1.87
N TRP A 95 7.43 -13.70 1.54
CA TRP A 95 8.16 -12.92 2.54
C TRP A 95 7.26 -12.30 3.61
N CYS A 96 6.07 -11.82 3.24
CA CYS A 96 5.09 -11.31 4.21
C CYS A 96 4.61 -12.40 5.17
N ILE A 97 4.36 -13.61 4.66
CA ILE A 97 3.97 -14.78 5.46
C ILE A 97 5.09 -15.16 6.44
N GLU A 98 6.33 -15.26 5.97
CA GLU A 98 7.50 -15.58 6.80
C GLU A 98 7.77 -14.52 7.87
N SER A 99 7.60 -13.24 7.50
CA SER A 99 7.86 -12.11 8.40
C SER A 99 6.71 -11.80 9.35
N GLY A 100 5.55 -12.44 9.17
CA GLY A 100 4.36 -12.21 9.96
C GLY A 100 3.70 -10.84 9.70
N TYR A 101 3.83 -10.30 8.49
CA TYR A 101 3.22 -9.02 8.12
C TYR A 101 1.99 -9.22 7.24
N PRO A 102 0.86 -8.54 7.52
CA PRO A 102 -0.27 -8.54 6.60
C PRO A 102 0.13 -7.78 5.34
N LEU A 103 -0.23 -8.33 4.18
CA LEU A 103 -0.06 -7.68 2.88
C LEU A 103 -1.36 -6.98 2.47
N VAL A 104 -1.23 -5.80 1.89
CA VAL A 104 -2.30 -5.09 1.21
C VAL A 104 -1.84 -4.70 -0.18
N TRP A 105 -2.78 -4.64 -1.12
CA TRP A 105 -2.55 -4.18 -2.48
C TRP A 105 -3.04 -2.76 -2.65
N ALA A 106 -2.31 -2.00 -3.45
CA ALA A 106 -2.60 -0.61 -3.70
C ALA A 106 -2.27 -0.26 -5.14
N TYR A 107 -3.13 0.52 -5.77
CA TYR A 107 -2.87 1.03 -7.11
C TYR A 107 -2.44 2.49 -7.04
N ASN A 108 -1.39 2.82 -7.79
CA ASN A 108 -1.06 4.20 -8.08
C ASN A 108 -1.41 4.54 -9.55
N PRO A 109 -2.47 5.33 -9.80
CA PRO A 109 -2.87 5.70 -11.16
C PRO A 109 -1.82 6.58 -11.85
N THR A 110 -0.99 7.27 -11.08
CA THR A 110 0.22 7.88 -11.59
C THR A 110 1.34 6.92 -11.35
N MET A 111 1.81 6.25 -12.40
CA MET A 111 2.99 5.38 -12.35
C MET A 111 4.16 6.21 -11.81
N SER A 112 4.35 6.18 -10.49
CA SER A 112 5.35 6.98 -9.81
C SER A 112 6.68 6.27 -9.97
N PHE A 113 7.16 6.21 -11.21
CA PHE A 113 8.56 6.01 -11.48
C PHE A 113 9.29 7.27 -11.03
N PHE A 114 9.32 7.50 -9.73
CA PHE A 114 10.49 8.14 -9.16
C PHE A 114 11.64 7.15 -9.33
N ARG A 115 12.17 7.06 -10.55
CA ARG A 115 13.53 6.57 -10.81
C ARG A 115 14.52 7.63 -10.32
N CYS A 116 14.38 8.04 -9.07
CA CYS A 116 15.37 8.82 -8.37
C CYS A 116 16.36 7.81 -7.75
N GLY A 117 17.04 7.07 -8.62
CA GLY A 117 18.15 6.21 -8.23
C GLY A 117 19.39 7.05 -7.93
N ALA A 118 20.25 6.56 -7.05
CA ALA A 118 21.59 7.10 -6.92
C ALA A 118 22.36 6.82 -8.22
N SER A 119 22.72 7.90 -8.93
CA SER A 119 23.67 7.95 -10.07
C SER A 119 23.19 7.48 -11.46
N GLY A 120 23.38 8.38 -12.43
CA GLY A 120 23.89 8.03 -13.76
C GLY A 120 22.89 7.72 -14.87
N ASP A 121 22.00 6.74 -14.66
CA ASP A 121 21.42 6.02 -15.81
C ASP A 121 19.96 6.36 -16.15
N TYR A 122 19.31 7.21 -15.35
CA TYR A 122 17.93 7.65 -15.62
C TYR A 122 17.83 9.18 -15.66
N PRO A 123 17.62 9.79 -16.84
CA PRO A 123 17.55 11.23 -16.97
C PRO A 123 16.16 11.71 -16.52
N GLY A 124 16.07 12.19 -15.29
CA GLY A 124 14.95 13.00 -14.82
C GLY A 124 13.99 12.27 -13.88
N CYS A 125 13.85 12.81 -12.68
CA CYS A 125 12.64 12.59 -11.89
C CYS A 125 11.54 13.43 -12.53
N ASP A 126 10.78 12.85 -13.46
CA ASP A 126 9.62 13.53 -14.08
C ASP A 126 8.49 13.60 -13.06
N ILE A 127 8.24 14.82 -12.57
CA ILE A 127 7.10 15.14 -11.72
C ILE A 127 5.97 15.58 -12.67
N PRO A 128 4.80 14.90 -12.68
CA PRO A 128 3.67 15.33 -13.48
C PRO A 128 3.35 16.82 -13.31
N ASN A 129 3.00 17.50 -14.40
CA ASN A 129 2.67 18.93 -14.38
C ASN A 129 1.34 19.22 -13.69
N ASN A 130 0.45 18.22 -13.59
CA ASN A 130 -0.83 18.35 -12.92
C ASN A 130 -0.91 17.45 -11.69
N LEU A 131 -0.82 18.12 -10.54
CA LEU A 131 -0.82 17.58 -9.20
C LEU A 131 -2.24 17.27 -8.68
N THR A 132 -3.24 17.13 -9.55
CA THR A 132 -4.61 16.88 -9.14
C THR A 132 -5.30 15.81 -9.97
N VAL A 133 -4.57 15.13 -10.86
CA VAL A 133 -5.11 14.05 -11.68
C VAL A 133 -5.10 12.77 -10.81
N ASP A 134 -6.21 12.03 -10.83
CA ASP A 134 -6.37 10.72 -10.20
C ASP A 134 -6.33 10.67 -8.65
N ARG A 135 -6.90 11.71 -8.01
CA ARG A 135 -6.95 11.89 -6.54
C ARG A 135 -7.64 10.75 -5.76
N ASP A 136 -8.46 9.97 -6.43
CA ASP A 136 -9.47 9.11 -5.80
C ASP A 136 -9.02 7.67 -5.59
N SER A 137 -8.13 7.16 -6.44
CA SER A 137 -7.79 5.74 -6.47
C SER A 137 -6.65 5.35 -5.52
N ALA A 138 -5.90 6.32 -4.99
CA ALA A 138 -4.58 6.07 -4.40
C ALA A 138 -4.55 5.70 -2.92
N ASN A 139 -5.68 5.72 -2.21
CA ASN A 139 -5.70 5.54 -0.74
C ASN A 139 -6.33 4.26 -0.26
N VAL A 140 -7.03 3.58 -1.14
CA VAL A 140 -7.66 2.32 -0.76
C VAL A 140 -6.60 1.23 -0.83
N ARG A 141 -6.60 0.39 0.19
CA ARG A 141 -5.74 -0.78 0.30
C ARG A 141 -6.64 -2.00 0.37
N ILE A 142 -6.43 -2.97 -0.50
CA ILE A 142 -7.18 -4.23 -0.46
C ILE A 142 -6.33 -5.27 0.26
N LEU A 143 -6.81 -5.79 1.38
CA LEU A 143 -6.14 -6.87 2.10
C LEU A 143 -5.88 -8.06 1.18
N ASP A 144 -4.69 -8.65 1.27
CA ASP A 144 -4.41 -9.94 0.64
C ASP A 144 -4.94 -11.06 1.54
N PRO A 145 -6.01 -11.77 1.16
CA PRO A 145 -6.62 -12.80 1.98
C PRO A 145 -5.74 -14.02 2.16
N ILE A 146 -4.87 -14.31 1.18
CA ILE A 146 -3.99 -15.48 1.18
C ILE A 146 -2.88 -15.28 2.21
N VAL A 147 -2.30 -14.07 2.26
CA VAL A 147 -1.33 -13.69 3.28
C VAL A 147 -2.02 -13.60 4.65
N LEU A 148 -3.19 -12.94 4.74
CA LEU A 148 -3.89 -12.72 5.99
C LEU A 148 -4.24 -14.02 6.73
N GLU A 149 -4.61 -15.07 5.99
CA GLU A 149 -4.91 -16.39 6.55
C GLU A 149 -3.66 -17.10 7.09
N LYS A 150 -2.50 -16.90 6.45
CA LYS A 150 -1.26 -17.62 6.75
C LYS A 150 -0.37 -16.93 7.78
N VAL A 151 -0.51 -15.61 7.98
CA VAL A 151 0.29 -14.84 8.93
C VAL A 151 -0.14 -15.13 10.37
N PRO A 152 0.74 -15.66 11.24
CA PRO A 152 0.44 -15.84 12.67
C PRO A 152 0.48 -14.50 13.44
N PRO A 153 -0.35 -14.27 14.47
CA PRO A 153 -1.39 -15.16 15.05
C PRO A 153 -2.73 -15.13 14.28
N GLY A 154 -2.74 -14.57 13.08
CA GLY A 154 -3.94 -14.22 12.33
C GLY A 154 -4.51 -12.88 12.76
N PHE A 155 -5.56 -12.44 12.09
CA PHE A 155 -6.21 -11.15 12.33
C PHE A 155 -7.64 -11.32 12.81
N ASN A 156 -8.20 -10.29 13.46
CA ASN A 156 -9.58 -10.22 13.94
C ASN A 156 -10.63 -10.09 12.81
N ILE A 157 -10.28 -10.51 11.59
CA ILE A 157 -11.10 -10.43 10.40
C ILE A 157 -11.35 -11.83 9.89
N THR A 158 -12.57 -12.08 9.46
CA THR A 158 -12.94 -13.28 8.70
C THR A 158 -13.29 -12.84 7.29
N ILE A 159 -12.46 -13.21 6.33
CA ILE A 159 -12.77 -13.03 4.91
C ILE A 159 -13.63 -14.23 4.49
N SER A 160 -14.70 -13.99 3.73
CA SER A 160 -15.56 -15.08 3.30
C SER A 160 -14.82 -15.99 2.33
N ARG A 161 -15.04 -17.31 2.41
CA ARG A 161 -14.43 -18.27 1.48
C ARG A 161 -14.68 -17.90 0.01
N LYS A 162 -15.87 -17.38 -0.29
CA LYS A 162 -16.23 -16.91 -1.63
C LYS A 162 -15.32 -15.75 -2.08
N ASP A 163 -15.05 -14.79 -1.21
CA ASP A 163 -14.17 -13.66 -1.53
C ASP A 163 -12.72 -14.13 -1.74
N GLN A 164 -12.25 -15.08 -0.92
CA GLN A 164 -10.93 -15.72 -1.12
C GLN A 164 -10.84 -16.40 -2.48
N GLU A 165 -11.82 -17.23 -2.85
CA GLU A 165 -11.85 -17.94 -4.13
C GLU A 165 -11.89 -16.98 -5.33
N VAL A 166 -12.62 -15.86 -5.22
CA VAL A 166 -12.64 -14.82 -6.27
C VAL A 166 -11.30 -14.11 -6.36
N PHE A 167 -10.66 -13.82 -5.22
CA PHE A 167 -9.37 -13.15 -5.16
C PHE A 167 -8.26 -14.02 -5.77
N GLU A 168 -8.20 -15.30 -5.38
CA GLU A 168 -7.27 -16.29 -5.94
C GLU A 168 -7.44 -16.41 -7.45
N LYS A 169 -8.67 -16.54 -7.91
CA LYS A 169 -8.96 -16.57 -9.35
C LYS A 169 -8.47 -15.32 -10.07
N TRP A 170 -8.66 -14.13 -9.49
CA TRP A 170 -8.18 -12.89 -10.12
C TRP A 170 -6.66 -12.82 -10.16
N TRP A 171 -5.99 -13.25 -9.09
CA TRP A 171 -4.53 -13.35 -9.04
C TRP A 171 -3.97 -14.28 -10.13
N GLU A 172 -4.57 -15.46 -10.28
CA GLU A 172 -4.10 -16.47 -11.25
C GLU A 172 -4.42 -16.12 -12.70
N THR A 173 -5.48 -15.35 -12.95
CA THR A 173 -5.95 -15.07 -14.31
C THR A 173 -5.38 -13.79 -14.90
N TRP A 174 -4.71 -12.97 -14.09
CA TRP A 174 -4.26 -11.66 -14.55
C TRP A 174 -2.87 -11.30 -14.03
N ASP A 175 -1.96 -11.17 -14.99
CA ASP A 175 -0.59 -10.69 -14.82
C ASP A 175 -0.50 -9.26 -15.37
N VAL A 176 0.02 -8.33 -14.55
CA VAL A 176 0.21 -6.92 -14.94
C VAL A 176 1.36 -6.70 -15.92
N GLU A 177 2.27 -7.66 -16.08
CA GLU A 177 3.41 -7.52 -16.96
C GLU A 177 2.97 -7.31 -18.42
N GLY A 178 3.50 -6.24 -19.04
CA GLY A 178 3.19 -5.87 -20.42
C GLY A 178 1.78 -5.32 -20.66
N GLN A 179 0.97 -5.10 -19.61
CA GLN A 179 -0.38 -4.54 -19.77
C GLN A 179 -0.36 -3.03 -19.98
N SER A 180 -1.36 -2.49 -20.69
CA SER A 180 -1.53 -1.04 -20.83
C SER A 180 -2.04 -0.43 -19.53
N LYS A 181 -1.76 0.87 -19.31
CA LYS A 181 -2.23 1.61 -18.13
C LYS A 181 -3.75 1.51 -17.98
N GLU A 182 -4.49 1.71 -19.07
CA GLU A 182 -5.96 1.71 -19.09
C GLU A 182 -6.53 0.34 -18.74
N ARG A 183 -5.80 -0.74 -19.05
CA ARG A 183 -6.20 -2.09 -18.64
C ARG A 183 -5.93 -2.30 -17.15
N ILE A 184 -4.76 -1.91 -16.65
CA ILE A 184 -4.43 -2.02 -15.22
C ILE A 184 -5.44 -1.25 -14.38
N GLU A 185 -5.76 -0.02 -14.77
CA GLU A 185 -6.75 0.81 -14.10
C GLU A 185 -8.12 0.14 -14.02
N ARG A 186 -8.60 -0.41 -15.15
CA ARG A 186 -9.89 -1.11 -15.19
C ARG A 186 -9.94 -2.34 -14.29
N GLU A 187 -8.85 -3.11 -14.25
CA GLU A 187 -8.77 -4.31 -13.41
C GLU A 187 -8.67 -3.94 -11.93
N TRP A 188 -7.95 -2.86 -11.59
CA TRP A 188 -7.96 -2.30 -10.24
C TRP A 188 -9.37 -1.85 -9.82
N ASP A 189 -10.06 -1.10 -10.68
CA ASP A 189 -11.40 -0.59 -10.37
C ASP A 189 -12.38 -1.73 -10.13
N GLY A 190 -12.34 -2.78 -10.96
CA GLY A 190 -13.14 -3.98 -10.74
C GLY A 190 -12.83 -4.66 -9.40
N LEU A 191 -11.53 -4.77 -9.06
CA LEU A 191 -11.08 -5.41 -7.84
C LEU A 191 -11.53 -4.60 -6.63
N TYR A 192 -11.31 -3.30 -6.68
CA TYR A 192 -11.77 -2.34 -5.69
C TYR A 192 -13.28 -2.45 -5.49
N GLU A 193 -14.10 -2.33 -6.54
CA GLU A 193 -15.56 -2.37 -6.43
C GLU A 193 -16.05 -3.67 -5.78
N PHE A 194 -15.45 -4.80 -6.13
CA PHE A 194 -15.83 -6.10 -5.59
C PHE A 194 -15.46 -6.24 -4.11
N PHE A 195 -14.22 -5.88 -3.75
CA PHE A 195 -13.67 -6.10 -2.41
C PHE A 195 -13.85 -4.94 -1.45
N PHE A 196 -14.35 -3.79 -1.91
CA PHE A 196 -14.57 -2.61 -1.08
C PHE A 196 -15.35 -2.89 0.22
N PRO A 197 -16.45 -3.66 0.21
CA PRO A 197 -17.22 -3.87 1.43
C PRO A 197 -16.51 -4.71 2.48
N SER A 198 -15.66 -5.66 2.07
CA SER A 198 -15.15 -6.75 2.92
C SER A 198 -13.66 -6.72 3.19
N MET A 199 -12.86 -6.06 2.34
CA MET A 199 -11.39 -6.16 2.38
C MET A 199 -10.68 -4.81 2.19
N ALA A 200 -11.40 -3.73 1.85
CA ALA A 200 -10.81 -2.41 1.73
C ALA A 200 -10.53 -1.76 3.10
N ILE A 201 -9.27 -1.38 3.31
CA ILE A 201 -8.81 -0.68 4.50
C ILE A 201 -8.18 0.67 4.13
N GLU A 202 -8.28 1.61 5.06
CA GLU A 202 -7.51 2.85 5.08
C GLU A 202 -6.27 2.70 5.98
N PRO A 203 -5.15 3.37 5.65
CA PRO A 203 -4.00 3.47 6.54
C PRO A 203 -4.37 4.15 7.87
N LEU A 204 -3.66 3.83 8.96
CA LEU A 204 -3.95 4.43 10.26
C LEU A 204 -3.61 5.90 10.29
N TYR A 205 -4.45 6.68 10.97
CA TYR A 205 -4.16 8.05 11.37
C TYR A 205 -4.31 8.22 12.88
N TYR A 206 -3.88 9.37 13.39
CA TYR A 206 -4.01 9.69 14.81
C TYR A 206 -5.48 9.67 15.22
N GLY A 207 -5.83 8.82 16.18
CA GLY A 207 -7.22 8.62 16.62
C GLY A 207 -8.04 7.68 15.75
N ALA A 208 -7.47 7.06 14.71
CA ALA A 208 -8.17 6.05 13.90
C ALA A 208 -8.56 4.81 14.72
N CYS A 209 -7.72 4.42 15.67
CA CYS A 209 -7.97 3.28 16.55
C CYS A 209 -7.41 3.52 17.96
N SER A 210 -8.05 2.91 18.97
CA SER A 210 -7.51 2.84 20.34
C SER A 210 -6.50 1.70 20.52
N ALA A 211 -6.50 0.70 19.64
CA ALA A 211 -5.61 -0.44 19.70
C ALA A 211 -4.21 -0.11 19.15
N SER A 212 -3.18 -0.34 19.95
CA SER A 212 -1.78 -0.07 19.58
C SER A 212 -1.22 -1.00 18.50
N ASN A 213 -1.86 -2.16 18.31
CA ASN A 213 -1.51 -3.16 17.31
C ASN A 213 -2.42 -3.12 16.07
N CYS A 214 -3.28 -2.11 15.93
CA CYS A 214 -4.03 -1.92 14.70
C CYS A 214 -3.07 -1.77 13.51
N VAL A 215 -3.45 -2.32 12.36
CA VAL A 215 -2.67 -2.24 11.11
C VAL A 215 -3.39 -1.41 10.05
N GLY A 216 -4.72 -1.33 10.11
CA GLY A 216 -5.56 -0.47 9.26
C GLY A 216 -6.99 -0.44 9.76
N VAL A 217 -7.83 0.37 9.13
CA VAL A 217 -9.25 0.49 9.49
C VAL A 217 -10.10 0.17 8.28
N PHE A 218 -11.15 -0.63 8.42
CA PHE A 218 -12.07 -0.88 7.33
C PHE A 218 -12.73 0.40 6.84
N VAL A 219 -12.68 0.65 5.54
CA VAL A 219 -13.30 1.84 4.94
C VAL A 219 -14.83 1.80 5.12
N SER A 220 -15.42 0.61 5.03
CA SER A 220 -16.88 0.43 5.07
C SER A 220 -17.52 0.71 6.44
N ASN A 221 -16.84 0.40 7.55
CA ASN A 221 -17.44 0.45 8.89
C ASN A 221 -16.55 1.08 9.98
N GLY A 222 -15.30 1.43 9.68
CA GLY A 222 -14.38 2.01 10.65
C GLY A 222 -13.85 1.02 11.70
N VAL A 223 -14.01 -0.29 11.52
CA VAL A 223 -13.50 -1.31 12.44
C VAL A 223 -12.00 -1.52 12.22
N CYS A 224 -11.26 -1.56 13.33
CA CYS A 224 -9.82 -1.80 13.33
C CYS A 224 -9.45 -3.23 12.92
N VAL A 225 -8.47 -3.35 12.03
CA VAL A 225 -7.81 -4.59 11.66
C VAL A 225 -6.64 -4.80 12.61
N CYS A 226 -6.69 -5.82 13.45
CA CYS A 226 -5.69 -6.10 14.47
C CYS A 226 -5.26 -7.56 14.45
N PRO A 227 -3.98 -7.87 14.76
CA PRO A 227 -3.57 -9.22 15.09
C PRO A 227 -4.40 -9.77 16.25
N LYS A 228 -4.73 -11.06 16.20
CA LYS A 228 -5.32 -11.79 17.32
C LYS A 228 -4.35 -11.81 18.52
N PRO A 229 -4.86 -11.81 19.76
CA PRO A 229 -4.03 -11.91 20.96
C PRO A 229 -3.30 -13.24 21.06
#